data_AF-A0A7W0F042-F1
#
_entry.id   AF-A0A7W0F042-F1
#
_cell.length_a   1.000
_cell.length_b   1.000
_cell.length_c   1.000
_cell.angle_alpha   90.00
_cell.angle_beta   90.00
_cell.angle_gamma   90.00
#
_symmetry.space_group_name_H-M   'P 1'
#
loop_
_entity.id
_entity.type
_entity.pdbx_description
1 polymer ?
#
loop_
_entity_poly.entity_id
_entity_poly.type
_entity_poly.pdbx_seq_one_letter_code
_entity_poly.pdbx_strand_id
1 'polypeptide(L)'
;MKIKISIFLLFCLGAVFFATWESYADSPSSEAVEKWKNLSDAEKENLKNQFDRWDSLPETQKKALRKKAEAFKSLPEPEQKRLKDNYKQYKELTPDQQGMVRMNYEKWRRLPLNKKNQYREMFRQYQNLSPEQRQQMMKRYEQWKNLSPSQRDEAREIIQNRRSGGGGGGGGRGGGR
;
A
#
# COMPACT_ATOMS: atom_id res chain seq x y z
N MET A 1 -17.21 -15.14 -6.73
CA MET A 1 -17.92 -14.05 -7.45
C MET A 1 -17.00 -12.84 -7.60
N LYS A 2 -16.77 -12.40 -8.83
CA LYS A 2 -15.76 -11.40 -9.20
C LYS A 2 -16.35 -9.99 -9.06
N ILE A 3 -15.98 -9.26 -8.01
CA ILE A 3 -16.41 -7.88 -7.80
C ILE A 3 -15.51 -6.97 -8.66
N LYS A 4 -15.99 -6.61 -9.85
CA LYS A 4 -15.38 -5.59 -10.71
C LYS A 4 -15.86 -4.20 -10.25
N ILE A 5 -15.24 -3.67 -9.19
CA ILE A 5 -15.34 -2.24 -8.86
C ILE A 5 -14.16 -1.54 -9.54
N SER A 6 -14.46 -0.52 -10.35
CA SER A 6 -13.64 0.66 -10.66
C SER A 6 -13.70 1.04 -12.15
N ILE A 7 -14.02 2.31 -12.37
CA ILE A 7 -13.80 3.14 -13.58
C ILE A 7 -15.00 3.37 -14.53
N PHE A 8 -16.22 2.92 -14.23
CA PHE A 8 -17.39 3.35 -15.03
C PHE A 8 -18.14 4.59 -14.50
N LEU A 9 -17.83 5.08 -13.29
CA LEU A 9 -18.50 6.23 -12.66
C LEU A 9 -17.89 7.60 -13.04
N LEU A 10 -17.35 7.71 -14.25
CA LEU A 10 -16.77 8.97 -14.76
C LEU A 10 -17.44 9.48 -16.03
N PHE A 11 -18.49 8.79 -16.53
CA PHE A 11 -19.06 9.08 -17.85
C PHE A 11 -20.55 9.46 -17.88
N CYS A 12 -21.27 9.45 -16.75
CA CYS A 12 -22.74 9.54 -16.84
C CYS A 12 -23.38 10.93 -16.67
N LEU A 13 -22.70 11.99 -16.22
CA LEU A 13 -23.45 13.18 -15.77
C LEU A 13 -22.79 14.48 -16.22
N GLY A 14 -23.10 14.83 -17.46
CA GLY A 14 -22.78 16.11 -18.09
C GLY A 14 -23.75 16.39 -19.23
N ALA A 15 -25.04 16.55 -18.90
CA ALA A 15 -26.07 17.06 -19.79
C ALA A 15 -27.10 17.71 -18.87
N VAL A 16 -27.10 19.02 -18.65
CA VAL A 16 -27.69 20.01 -19.55
C VAL A 16 -26.95 21.35 -19.42
N PHE A 17 -26.15 21.72 -20.42
CA PHE A 17 -25.86 23.12 -20.74
C PHE A 17 -25.57 23.20 -22.24
N PHE A 18 -26.37 23.99 -22.95
CA PHE A 18 -26.54 23.92 -24.40
C PHE A 18 -25.35 24.51 -25.19
N ALA A 19 -25.14 23.91 -26.37
CA ALA A 19 -24.42 24.43 -27.54
C ALA A 19 -22.89 24.40 -27.54
N THR A 20 -22.30 23.19 -27.48
CA THR A 20 -21.17 22.67 -28.30
C THR A 20 -20.62 21.39 -27.63
N TRP A 21 -21.43 20.33 -27.59
CA TRP A 21 -21.09 19.06 -26.91
C TRP A 21 -21.50 17.83 -27.73
N GLU A 22 -21.52 17.93 -29.05
CA GLU A 22 -22.10 16.89 -29.92
C GLU A 22 -21.17 15.69 -30.20
N SER A 23 -20.03 15.59 -29.51
CA SER A 23 -19.05 14.50 -29.77
C SER A 23 -18.51 13.79 -28.53
N TYR A 24 -19.12 13.96 -27.34
CA TYR A 24 -18.67 13.28 -26.11
C TYR A 24 -19.78 12.59 -25.30
N ALA A 25 -20.98 12.43 -25.85
CA ALA A 25 -21.99 11.56 -25.27
C ALA A 25 -21.85 10.14 -25.85
N ASP A 26 -20.86 9.40 -25.37
CA ASP A 26 -20.79 7.95 -25.59
C ASP A 26 -22.07 7.36 -24.98
N SER A 27 -23.01 6.91 -25.82
CA SER A 27 -24.27 6.33 -25.35
C SER A 27 -23.95 5.20 -24.37
N PRO A 28 -24.65 5.12 -23.21
CA PRO A 28 -24.35 4.07 -22.24
C PRO A 28 -24.49 2.72 -22.93
N SER A 29 -23.45 1.88 -22.83
CA SER A 29 -23.47 0.56 -23.47
C SER A 29 -24.69 -0.23 -23.02
N SER A 30 -25.21 -1.09 -23.90
CA SER A 30 -26.37 -1.95 -23.58
C SER A 30 -26.16 -2.73 -22.27
N GLU A 31 -24.93 -3.17 -22.01
CA GLU A 31 -24.52 -3.84 -20.77
C GLU A 31 -24.65 -2.92 -19.52
N ALA A 32 -24.31 -1.64 -19.63
CA ALA A 32 -24.43 -0.69 -18.52
C ALA A 32 -25.90 -0.40 -18.18
N VAL A 33 -26.74 -0.28 -19.21
CA VAL A 33 -28.19 -0.10 -19.06
C VAL A 33 -28.83 -1.32 -18.39
N GLU A 34 -28.47 -2.52 -18.83
CA GLU A 34 -28.97 -3.77 -18.24
C GLU A 34 -28.53 -3.92 -16.78
N LYS A 35 -27.25 -3.65 -16.47
CA LYS A 35 -26.76 -3.65 -15.08
C LYS A 35 -27.53 -2.69 -14.20
N TRP A 36 -27.76 -1.45 -14.65
CA TRP A 36 -28.51 -0.45 -13.88
C TRP A 36 -29.94 -0.90 -13.57
N LYS A 37 -30.63 -1.51 -14.54
CA LYS A 37 -31.97 -2.06 -14.35
C LYS A 37 -32.00 -3.16 -13.28
N ASN A 38 -30.94 -3.96 -13.21
CA ASN A 38 -30.82 -5.08 -12.28
C ASN A 38 -30.33 -4.71 -10.88
N LEU A 39 -30.01 -3.44 -10.61
CA LEU A 39 -29.64 -2.97 -9.27
C LEU A 39 -30.88 -2.82 -8.39
N SER A 40 -30.75 -3.21 -7.12
CA SER A 40 -31.70 -2.87 -6.08
C SER A 40 -31.75 -1.36 -5.83
N ASP A 41 -32.83 -0.88 -5.21
CA ASP A 41 -32.97 0.56 -4.93
C ASP A 41 -31.88 1.07 -3.98
N ALA A 42 -31.47 0.24 -3.00
CA ALA A 42 -30.35 0.55 -2.11
C ALA A 42 -29.02 0.68 -2.87
N GLU A 43 -28.78 -0.15 -3.89
CA GLU A 43 -27.58 -0.03 -4.73
C GLU A 43 -27.63 1.22 -5.61
N LYS A 44 -28.79 1.54 -6.20
CA LYS A 44 -28.99 2.77 -6.98
C LYS A 44 -28.76 4.01 -6.12
N GLU A 45 -29.31 4.04 -4.91
CA GLU A 45 -29.12 5.14 -3.95
C GLU A 45 -27.65 5.28 -3.55
N ASN A 46 -26.97 4.17 -3.25
CA ASN A 46 -25.54 4.21 -2.95
C ASN A 46 -24.68 4.70 -4.14
N LEU A 47 -25.06 4.37 -5.37
CA LEU A 47 -24.39 4.89 -6.57
C LEU A 47 -24.65 6.38 -6.75
N LYS A 48 -25.88 6.85 -6.52
CA LYS A 48 -26.21 8.27 -6.54
C LYS A 48 -25.40 9.04 -5.49
N ASN A 49 -25.36 8.56 -4.25
CA ASN A 49 -24.54 9.16 -3.19
C ASN A 49 -23.04 9.19 -3.51
N GLN A 50 -22.53 8.16 -4.20
CA GLN A 50 -21.14 8.16 -4.69
C GLN A 50 -20.91 9.21 -5.79
N PHE A 51 -21.87 9.36 -6.70
CA PHE A 51 -21.81 10.37 -7.74
C PHE A 51 -21.85 11.78 -7.16
N ASP A 52 -22.78 12.09 -6.26
CA ASP A 52 -22.91 13.42 -5.67
C ASP A 52 -21.63 13.82 -4.91
N ARG A 53 -21.00 12.86 -4.22
CA ARG A 53 -19.67 13.05 -3.62
C ARG A 53 -18.58 13.30 -4.65
N TRP A 54 -18.60 12.59 -5.79
CA TRP A 54 -17.64 12.83 -6.85
C TRP A 54 -17.85 14.22 -7.48
N ASP A 55 -19.09 14.60 -7.75
CA ASP A 55 -19.42 15.83 -8.44
C ASP A 55 -19.07 17.06 -7.60
N SER A 56 -19.26 16.98 -6.29
CA SER A 56 -18.85 18.01 -5.33
C SER A 56 -17.32 18.15 -5.16
N LEU A 57 -16.49 17.26 -5.71
CA LEU A 57 -15.03 17.42 -5.63
C LEU A 57 -14.54 18.59 -6.50
N PRO A 58 -13.58 19.40 -6.02
CA PRO A 58 -12.89 20.38 -6.85
C PRO A 58 -12.20 19.72 -8.06
N GLU A 59 -12.12 20.43 -9.18
CA GLU A 59 -11.54 19.88 -10.42
C GLU A 59 -10.08 19.41 -10.25
N THR A 60 -9.32 20.07 -9.36
CA THR A 60 -7.96 19.65 -9.00
C THR A 60 -7.92 18.26 -8.37
N GLN A 61 -8.91 17.94 -7.51
CA GLN A 61 -9.05 16.64 -6.89
C GLN A 61 -9.55 15.60 -7.89
N LYS A 62 -10.56 15.95 -8.71
CA LYS A 62 -11.05 15.10 -9.81
C LYS A 62 -9.89 14.70 -10.74
N LYS A 63 -9.06 15.66 -11.17
CA LYS A 63 -7.86 15.42 -11.99
C LYS A 63 -6.85 14.51 -11.30
N ALA A 64 -6.57 14.71 -10.01
CA ALA A 64 -5.66 13.85 -9.26
C ALA A 64 -6.18 12.41 -9.14
N LEU A 65 -7.49 12.22 -9.00
CA LEU A 65 -8.13 10.91 -8.95
C LEU A 65 -8.12 10.23 -10.32
N ARG A 66 -8.38 10.95 -11.42
CA ARG A 66 -8.25 10.43 -12.79
C ARG A 66 -6.83 9.92 -13.06
N LYS A 67 -5.80 10.70 -12.71
CA LYS A 67 -4.40 10.28 -12.84
C LYS A 67 -4.07 9.01 -12.04
N LYS A 68 -4.61 8.87 -10.83
CA LYS A 68 -4.45 7.65 -10.02
C LYS A 68 -5.14 6.45 -10.66
N ALA A 69 -6.33 6.66 -11.24
CA ALA A 69 -7.08 5.61 -11.93
C ALA A 69 -6.36 5.14 -13.20
N GLU A 70 -5.81 6.06 -13.98
CA GLU A 70 -4.96 5.76 -15.15
C GLU A 70 -3.72 4.97 -14.73
N ALA A 71 -3.00 5.44 -13.71
CA ALA A 71 -1.82 4.75 -13.17
C ALA A 71 -2.15 3.33 -12.67
N PHE A 72 -3.35 3.13 -12.12
CA PHE A 72 -3.82 1.80 -11.73
C PHE A 72 -4.11 0.90 -12.93
N LYS A 73 -4.80 1.43 -13.95
CA LYS A 73 -5.11 0.70 -15.20
C LYS A 73 -3.85 0.28 -15.97
N SER A 74 -2.79 1.08 -15.88
CA SER A 74 -1.51 0.74 -16.53
C SER A 74 -0.73 -0.36 -15.81
N LEU A 75 -1.16 -0.80 -14.60
CA LEU A 75 -0.49 -1.88 -13.89
C LEU A 75 -0.81 -3.24 -14.55
N PRO A 76 0.12 -4.20 -14.54
CA PRO A 76 -0.17 -5.59 -14.91
C PRO A 76 -1.30 -6.18 -14.06
N GLU A 77 -2.10 -7.09 -14.64
CA GLU A 77 -3.23 -7.73 -13.96
C GLU A 77 -2.90 -8.34 -12.58
N PRO A 78 -1.75 -9.03 -12.37
CA PRO A 78 -1.38 -9.53 -11.05
C PRO A 78 -1.22 -8.42 -10.00
N GLU A 79 -0.71 -7.26 -10.41
CA GLU A 79 -0.53 -6.12 -9.53
C GLU A 79 -1.85 -5.42 -9.23
N GLN A 80 -2.70 -5.27 -10.24
CA GLN A 80 -4.06 -4.77 -10.05
C GLN A 80 -4.82 -5.66 -9.06
N LYS A 81 -4.72 -6.98 -9.20
CA LYS A 81 -5.34 -7.94 -8.29
C LYS A 81 -4.81 -7.77 -6.87
N ARG A 82 -3.48 -7.72 -6.68
CA ARG A 82 -2.86 -7.50 -5.37
C ARG A 82 -3.39 -6.24 -4.70
N LEU A 83 -3.51 -5.13 -5.44
CA LEU A 83 -4.03 -3.88 -4.90
C LEU A 83 -5.53 -3.96 -4.55
N LYS A 84 -6.34 -4.62 -5.38
CA LYS A 84 -7.77 -4.88 -5.08
C LYS A 84 -7.92 -5.72 -3.81
N ASP A 85 -7.11 -6.77 -3.65
CA ASP A 85 -7.13 -7.65 -2.49
C ASP A 85 -6.71 -6.89 -1.21
N ASN A 86 -5.63 -6.11 -1.28
CA ASN A 86 -5.19 -5.26 -0.17
C ASN A 86 -6.26 -4.23 0.23
N TYR A 87 -6.94 -3.64 -0.75
CA TYR A 87 -8.04 -2.71 -0.48
C TYR A 87 -9.23 -3.39 0.19
N LYS A 88 -9.56 -4.63 -0.20
CA LYS A 88 -10.60 -5.43 0.45
C LYS A 88 -10.25 -5.66 1.93
N GLN A 89 -9.03 -6.12 2.21
CA GLN A 89 -8.55 -6.33 3.58
C GLN A 89 -8.57 -5.03 4.39
N TYR A 90 -8.15 -3.92 3.78
CA TYR A 90 -8.19 -2.61 4.44
C TYR A 90 -9.59 -2.19 4.86
N LYS A 91 -10.63 -2.48 4.05
CA LYS A 91 -12.02 -2.17 4.40
C LYS A 91 -12.58 -3.03 5.53
N GLU A 92 -12.00 -4.21 5.75
CA GLU A 92 -12.37 -5.13 6.83
C GLU A 92 -11.72 -4.71 8.18
N LEU A 93 -10.73 -3.82 8.15
CA LEU A 93 -10.10 -3.29 9.37
C LEU A 93 -11.05 -2.36 10.14
N THR A 94 -10.92 -2.34 11.46
CA THR A 94 -11.62 -1.38 12.33
C THR A 94 -11.16 0.06 12.05
N PRO A 95 -11.94 1.10 12.41
CA PRO A 95 -11.53 2.49 12.22
C PRO A 95 -10.16 2.82 12.81
N ASP A 96 -9.84 2.27 13.99
CA ASP A 96 -8.55 2.46 14.66
C ASP A 96 -7.40 1.79 13.89
N GLN A 97 -7.62 0.57 13.40
CA GLN A 97 -6.66 -0.15 12.56
C GLN A 97 -6.41 0.58 11.25
N GLN A 98 -7.46 1.07 10.60
CA GLN A 98 -7.34 1.91 9.40
C GLN A 98 -6.57 3.20 9.71
N GLY A 99 -6.79 3.80 10.89
CA GLY A 99 -6.04 4.94 11.39
C GLY A 99 -4.54 4.65 11.53
N MET A 100 -4.19 3.51 12.13
CA MET A 100 -2.79 3.06 12.25
C MET A 100 -2.14 2.84 10.89
N VAL A 101 -2.85 2.24 9.93
CA VAL A 101 -2.35 2.06 8.56
C VAL A 101 -2.07 3.42 7.90
N ARG A 102 -3.01 4.38 8.00
CA ARG A 102 -2.81 5.74 7.46
C ARG A 102 -1.62 6.43 8.10
N MET A 103 -1.49 6.38 9.43
CA MET A 103 -0.35 6.95 10.15
C MET A 103 0.99 6.33 9.69
N ASN A 104 1.06 5.00 9.61
CA ASN A 104 2.27 4.30 9.19
C ASN A 104 2.63 4.61 7.73
N TYR A 105 1.63 4.72 6.87
CA TYR A 105 1.83 5.16 5.49
C TYR A 105 2.38 6.60 5.40
N GLU A 106 1.84 7.54 6.20
CA GLU A 106 2.34 8.91 6.24
C GLU A 106 3.80 8.98 6.73
N LYS A 107 4.14 8.22 7.78
CA LYS A 107 5.54 8.08 8.24
C LYS A 107 6.43 7.54 7.12
N TRP A 108 6.01 6.47 6.46
CA TRP A 108 6.73 5.89 5.34
C TRP A 108 6.91 6.87 4.18
N ARG A 109 5.85 7.61 3.80
CA ARG A 109 5.87 8.57 2.69
C ARG A 109 6.90 9.67 2.93
N ARG A 110 7.05 10.12 4.18
CA ARG A 110 8.02 11.15 4.60
C ARG A 110 9.46 10.66 4.70
N LEU A 111 9.70 9.34 4.67
CA LEU A 111 11.07 8.83 4.73
C LEU A 111 11.89 9.28 3.51
N PRO A 112 13.16 9.70 3.73
CA PRO A 112 14.12 9.91 2.66
C PRO A 112 14.30 8.65 1.78
N LEU A 113 14.66 8.85 0.51
CA LEU A 113 14.76 7.75 -0.47
C LEU A 113 15.78 6.69 -0.06
N ASN A 114 16.92 7.09 0.50
CA ASN A 114 17.94 6.15 1.02
C ASN A 114 17.38 5.24 2.12
N LYS A 115 16.59 5.78 3.05
CA LYS A 115 15.92 5.00 4.10
C LYS A 115 14.87 4.06 3.53
N LYS A 116 14.06 4.52 2.58
CA LYS A 116 13.11 3.64 1.88
C LYS A 116 13.82 2.48 1.18
N ASN A 117 14.93 2.74 0.50
CA ASN A 117 15.73 1.71 -0.17
C ASN A 117 16.34 0.71 0.82
N GLN A 118 16.87 1.20 1.94
CA GLN A 118 17.37 0.35 3.02
C GLN A 118 16.29 -0.61 3.53
N TYR A 119 15.08 -0.11 3.81
CA TYR A 119 13.98 -0.98 4.26
C TYR A 119 13.53 -1.98 3.20
N ARG A 120 13.48 -1.59 1.92
CA ARG A 120 13.17 -2.52 0.82
C ARG A 120 14.20 -3.64 0.70
N GLU A 121 15.46 -3.32 0.91
CA GLU A 121 16.55 -4.30 0.88
C GLU A 121 16.45 -5.27 2.07
N MET A 122 16.27 -4.74 3.29
CA MET A 122 16.04 -5.56 4.48
C MET A 122 14.83 -6.50 4.30
N PHE A 123 13.75 -5.99 3.70
CA PHE A 123 12.57 -6.80 3.42
C PHE A 123 12.85 -7.91 2.39
N ARG A 124 13.59 -7.62 1.31
CA ARG A 124 14.01 -8.63 0.33
C ARG A 124 14.86 -9.72 0.97
N GLN A 125 15.82 -9.34 1.82
CA GLN A 125 16.64 -10.30 2.57
C GLN A 125 15.78 -11.17 3.49
N TYR A 126 14.83 -10.57 4.21
CA TYR A 126 13.89 -11.30 5.06
C TYR A 126 13.03 -12.30 4.27
N GLN A 127 12.56 -11.92 3.08
CA GLN A 127 11.82 -12.82 2.19
C GLN A 127 12.66 -14.00 1.69
N ASN A 128 13.98 -13.87 1.64
CA ASN A 128 14.88 -14.95 1.24
C ASN A 128 15.31 -15.87 2.40
N LEU A 129 14.99 -15.52 3.65
CA LEU A 129 15.30 -16.38 4.80
C LEU A 129 14.49 -17.68 4.76
N SER A 130 15.12 -18.79 5.17
CA SER A 130 14.44 -20.07 5.39
C SER A 130 13.42 -19.95 6.54
N PRO A 131 12.40 -20.83 6.59
CA PRO A 131 11.44 -20.86 7.71
C PRO A 131 12.12 -20.91 9.08
N GLU A 132 13.18 -21.71 9.23
CA GLU A 132 13.95 -21.88 10.46
C GLU A 132 14.70 -20.59 10.82
N GLN A 133 15.32 -19.95 9.83
CA GLN A 133 16.00 -18.67 10.03
C GLN A 133 15.02 -17.58 10.46
N ARG A 134 13.83 -17.53 9.87
CA ARG A 134 12.77 -16.60 10.28
C ARG A 134 12.32 -16.88 11.70
N GLN A 135 12.10 -18.15 12.06
CA GLN A 135 11.70 -18.53 13.42
C GLN A 135 12.76 -18.13 14.45
N GLN A 136 14.05 -18.37 14.14
CA GLN A 136 15.14 -17.96 15.01
C GLN A 136 15.22 -16.43 15.15
N MET A 137 14.98 -15.69 14.07
CA MET A 137 14.92 -14.24 14.11
C MET A 137 13.76 -13.74 15.00
N MET A 138 12.58 -14.35 14.88
CA MET A 138 11.42 -13.99 15.71
C MET A 138 11.65 -14.31 17.19
N LYS A 139 12.23 -15.47 17.53
CA LYS A 139 12.61 -15.81 18.91
C LYS A 139 13.57 -14.78 19.51
N ARG A 140 14.60 -14.38 18.75
CA ARG A 140 15.54 -13.34 19.20
C ARG A 140 14.86 -12.00 19.41
N TYR A 141 13.92 -11.64 18.53
CA TYR A 141 13.15 -10.40 18.68
C TYR A 141 12.25 -10.43 19.91
N GLU A 142 11.58 -11.54 20.20
CA GLU A 142 10.76 -11.72 21.40
C GLU A 142 11.59 -11.63 22.68
N GLN A 143 12.75 -12.31 22.71
CA GLN A 143 13.69 -12.20 23.83
C GLN A 143 14.11 -10.75 24.06
N TRP A 144 14.49 -10.02 23.00
CA TRP A 144 14.87 -8.61 23.08
C TRP A 144 13.74 -7.71 23.57
N LYS A 145 12.51 -7.94 23.10
CA LYS A 145 11.32 -7.21 23.52
C LYS A 145 11.01 -7.42 25.01
N ASN A 146 11.36 -8.57 25.57
CA ASN A 146 11.11 -8.88 26.99
C ASN A 146 12.22 -8.39 27.94
N LEU A 147 13.37 -7.94 27.41
CA LEU A 147 14.42 -7.33 28.24
C LEU A 147 13.96 -5.99 28.84
N SER A 148 14.35 -5.75 30.09
CA SER A 148 14.20 -4.45 30.77
C SER A 148 15.03 -3.37 30.06
N PRO A 149 14.74 -2.07 30.29
CA PRO A 149 15.56 -0.99 29.74
C PRO A 149 17.06 -1.14 30.07
N SER A 150 17.39 -1.42 31.33
CA SER A 150 18.79 -1.60 31.76
C SER A 150 19.47 -2.78 31.06
N GLN A 151 18.78 -3.92 30.92
CA GLN A 151 19.30 -5.09 30.23
C GLN A 151 19.54 -4.82 28.73
N ARG A 152 18.69 -4.00 28.10
CA ARG A 152 18.90 -3.60 26.69
C ARG A 152 20.10 -2.68 26.53
N ASP A 153 20.33 -1.77 27.47
CA ASP A 153 21.47 -0.86 27.43
C ASP A 153 22.79 -1.60 27.60
N GLU A 154 22.86 -2.53 28.57
CA GLU A 154 24.00 -3.43 28.75
C GLU A 154 24.25 -4.27 27.48
N ALA A 155 23.20 -4.84 26.89
CA ALA A 155 23.33 -5.62 25.65
C ALA A 155 23.83 -4.77 24.47
N ARG A 156 23.40 -3.49 24.37
CA ARG A 156 23.93 -2.56 23.34
C ARG A 156 25.41 -2.27 23.57
N GLU A 157 25.82 -2.06 24.81
CA GLU A 157 27.20 -1.79 25.18
C GLU A 157 28.11 -2.98 24.84
N ILE A 158 27.69 -4.21 25.16
CA ILE A 158 28.42 -5.43 24.80
C ILE A 158 28.59 -5.55 23.28
N ILE A 159 27.54 -5.27 22.50
CA ILE A 159 27.59 -5.31 21.04
C ILE A 159 28.53 -4.21 20.49
N GLN A 160 28.48 -3.02 21.08
CA GLN A 160 29.32 -1.89 20.69
C GLN A 160 30.80 -2.17 20.99
N ASN A 161 31.12 -2.69 22.18
CA ASN A 161 32.47 -3.07 22.59
C ASN A 161 33.04 -4.22 21.76
N ARG A 162 32.22 -5.21 21.37
CA ARG A 162 32.64 -6.25 20.41
C ARG A 162 32.96 -5.68 19.03
N ARG A 163 32.19 -4.68 18.58
CA ARG A 163 32.42 -4.02 17.28
C ARG A 163 33.66 -3.13 17.28
N SER A 164 33.97 -2.45 18.38
CA SER A 164 35.18 -1.63 18.52
C SER A 164 36.43 -2.46 18.83
N GLY A 165 36.32 -3.61 19.48
CA GLY A 165 37.45 -4.48 19.84
C GLY A 165 37.89 -5.49 18.76
N GLY A 166 37.12 -5.67 17.68
CA GLY A 166 37.37 -6.70 16.64
C GLY A 166 38.13 -6.25 15.40
N GLY A 167 38.70 -5.04 15.36
CA GLY A 167 39.39 -4.46 14.21
C GLY A 167 40.87 -4.82 14.05
N GLY A 168 41.37 -5.86 14.73
CA GLY A 168 42.78 -6.28 14.70
C GLY A 168 43.02 -7.56 13.93
N GLY A 169 43.29 -7.42 12.62
CA GLY A 169 44.02 -8.34 11.72
C GLY A 169 44.26 -9.79 12.14
N GLY A 170 43.32 -10.68 11.82
CA GLY A 170 43.62 -12.09 11.60
C GLY A 170 44.04 -12.32 10.15
N GLY A 171 45.34 -12.16 9.86
CA GLY A 171 45.89 -12.37 8.53
C GLY A 171 47.34 -12.85 8.57
N GLY A 172 47.53 -14.18 8.53
CA GLY A 172 48.66 -14.80 7.82
C GLY A 172 50.00 -14.96 8.55
N ARG A 173 50.13 -16.07 9.29
CA ARG A 173 51.27 -17.03 9.30
C ARG A 173 52.71 -16.47 9.15
N GLY A 174 53.49 -16.53 10.25
CA GLY A 174 54.89 -16.96 10.18
C GLY A 174 54.98 -18.47 9.88
N GLY A 175 56.10 -19.07 9.46
CA GLY A 175 57.45 -18.61 9.22
C GLY A 175 58.33 -19.81 8.78
N GLY A 176 59.60 -19.54 8.43
CA GLY A 176 60.67 -20.53 8.24
C GLY A 176 60.66 -21.25 6.89
N ARG A 177 61.77 -21.44 6.18
CA ARG A 177 63.20 -21.30 6.43
C ARG A 177 63.88 -21.00 5.10
#